data_AF-A0A923MLZ9-F1
#
_entry.id   AF-A0A923MLZ9-F1
#
_cell.length_a   1.000
_cell.length_b   1.000
_cell.length_c   1.000
_cell.angle_alpha   90.00
_cell.angle_beta   90.00
_cell.angle_gamma   90.00
#
_symmetry.space_group_name_H-M   'P 1'
#
loop_
_entity.id
_entity.type
_entity.pdbx_description
1 polymer ?
#
loop_
_entity_poly.entity_id
_entity_poly.type
_entity_poly.pdbx_seq_one_letter_code
_entity_poly.pdbx_strand_id
1 'polypeptide(L)'
;MKVYRLAAAGLALGLLTGCASLLERSYTTSEPHSSKFWESEAAATLRAENRQDMVNDLLILIGQHTETASLRLYNFPDEQTALEELEKAAQEVQQETPLGAYAVEYITYISQPQRSCFEADLQIGYRRTAEQMQTIVSASSVSALGDLLEAALDGGRTELVVRMGYWQADSREKVAQEVQQVRQERGTREEAVWIVHYYPETDPVGIIEFLLKPTEEEIQVYQAEQVSAAQSEASSTEQAP
;
A
#
# COMPACT_ATOMS: atom_id res chain seq x y z
N MET A 1 -13.68 -32.82 -69.88
CA MET A 1 -13.89 -32.69 -68.41
C MET A 1 -12.54 -32.53 -67.72
N LYS A 2 -11.96 -31.32 -67.58
CA LYS A 2 -10.67 -31.20 -66.87
C LYS A 2 -10.29 -29.82 -66.32
N VAL A 3 -11.24 -28.88 -66.20
CA VAL A 3 -10.93 -27.51 -65.75
C VAL A 3 -11.71 -27.08 -64.50
N TYR A 4 -12.75 -27.82 -64.08
CA TYR A 4 -13.54 -27.49 -62.88
C TYR A 4 -13.08 -28.19 -61.59
N ARG A 5 -11.95 -28.91 -61.59
CA ARG A 5 -11.44 -29.60 -60.38
C ARG A 5 -10.31 -28.87 -59.66
N LEU A 6 -9.85 -27.72 -60.17
CA LEU A 6 -8.75 -26.97 -59.56
C LEU A 6 -9.20 -25.79 -58.68
N ALA A 7 -10.48 -25.41 -58.69
CA ALA A 7 -10.99 -24.31 -57.86
C ALA A 7 -11.45 -24.74 -56.45
N ALA A 8 -11.73 -26.02 -56.22
CA ALA A 8 -12.21 -26.52 -54.92
C ALA A 8 -11.09 -26.96 -53.96
N ALA A 9 -9.86 -27.19 -54.46
CA ALA A 9 -8.75 -27.65 -53.63
C ALA A 9 -7.97 -26.50 -52.96
N GLY A 10 -8.06 -25.27 -53.48
CA GLY A 10 -7.36 -24.11 -52.90
C GLY A 10 -8.05 -23.51 -51.68
N LEU A 11 -9.38 -23.66 -51.56
CA LEU A 11 -10.18 -23.03 -50.50
C LEU A 11 -10.29 -23.89 -49.23
N ALA A 12 -9.87 -25.15 -49.28
CA ALA A 12 -9.83 -26.05 -48.12
C ALA A 12 -8.50 -25.99 -47.34
N LEU A 13 -7.39 -25.53 -47.95
CA LEU A 13 -6.09 -25.47 -47.28
C LEU A 13 -5.86 -24.19 -46.45
N GLY A 14 -6.68 -23.15 -46.62
CA GLY A 14 -6.57 -21.91 -45.84
C GLY A 14 -7.26 -21.92 -44.47
N LEU A 15 -8.10 -22.93 -44.20
CA LEU A 15 -8.88 -23.04 -42.95
C LEU A 15 -8.21 -23.91 -41.87
N LEU A 16 -7.05 -24.50 -42.17
CA LEU A 16 -6.36 -25.43 -41.26
C LEU A 16 -5.19 -24.81 -40.47
N THR A 17 -4.86 -23.53 -40.70
CA THR A 17 -3.76 -22.85 -39.99
C THR A 17 -4.21 -21.93 -38.85
N GLY A 18 -5.51 -21.91 -38.53
CA GLY A 18 -6.08 -20.97 -37.55
C GLY A 18 -6.06 -21.37 -36.07
N CYS A 19 -5.43 -22.48 -35.68
CA CYS A 19 -5.53 -23.00 -34.30
C CYS A 19 -4.19 -23.18 -33.56
N ALA A 20 -3.08 -22.60 -34.05
CA ALA A 20 -1.79 -22.71 -33.36
C ALA A 20 -1.62 -21.71 -32.19
N SER A 21 -2.39 -20.62 -32.17
CA SER A 21 -2.24 -19.52 -31.20
C SER A 21 -3.02 -19.70 -29.89
N LEU A 22 -3.75 -20.82 -29.73
CA LEU A 22 -4.57 -21.06 -28.52
C LEU A 22 -3.87 -21.96 -27.49
N LEU A 23 -2.58 -22.24 -27.67
CA LEU A 23 -1.75 -23.02 -26.75
C LEU A 23 -0.53 -22.25 -26.22
N GLU A 24 -0.58 -20.92 -26.19
CA GLU A 24 0.20 -20.17 -25.19
C GLU A 24 -0.39 -20.48 -23.81
N ARG A 25 0.05 -21.60 -23.23
CA ARG A 25 -0.10 -21.86 -21.81
C ARG A 25 0.62 -20.74 -21.09
N SER A 26 -0.13 -19.73 -20.66
CA SER A 26 0.27 -18.89 -19.55
C SER A 26 0.47 -19.82 -18.36
N TYR A 27 1.72 -20.13 -18.03
CA TYR A 27 2.04 -20.80 -16.77
C TYR A 27 1.82 -19.75 -15.68
N THR A 28 0.60 -19.65 -15.18
CA THR A 28 0.38 -19.06 -13.87
C THR A 28 0.91 -20.07 -12.87
N THR A 29 2.09 -19.79 -12.30
CA THR A 29 2.51 -20.47 -11.08
C THR A 29 1.54 -20.02 -9.98
N SER A 30 0.81 -20.96 -9.40
CA SER A 30 0.09 -20.71 -8.16
C SER A 30 1.00 -21.21 -7.07
N GLU A 31 1.47 -20.31 -6.21
CA GLU A 31 2.10 -20.70 -4.97
C GLU A 31 1.10 -21.56 -4.19
N PRO A 32 1.53 -22.66 -3.55
CA PRO A 32 0.66 -23.45 -2.71
C PRO A 32 -0.06 -22.55 -1.71
N HIS A 33 -1.37 -22.69 -1.59
CA HIS A 33 -2.14 -21.99 -0.57
C HIS A 33 -1.51 -22.31 0.80
N SER A 34 -1.04 -21.28 1.50
CA SER A 34 -0.55 -21.41 2.88
C SER A 34 -1.70 -21.91 3.73
N SER A 35 -1.70 -23.21 4.02
CA SER A 35 -2.66 -23.81 4.95
C SER A 35 -2.22 -23.42 6.36
N LYS A 36 -2.64 -22.24 6.82
CA LYS A 36 -2.35 -21.77 8.19
C LYS A 36 -2.88 -22.80 9.20
N PHE A 37 -2.00 -23.67 9.69
CA PHE A 37 -2.23 -24.46 10.90
C PHE A 37 -1.81 -23.58 12.08
N TRP A 38 -2.80 -23.14 12.86
CA TRP A 38 -2.59 -22.29 14.03
C TRP A 38 -1.85 -23.07 15.13
N GLU A 39 -0.56 -22.79 15.31
CA GLU A 39 0.22 -23.29 16.44
C GLU A 39 0.27 -22.25 17.56
N SER A 40 -0.59 -22.45 18.57
CA SER A 40 -0.51 -21.92 19.95
C SER A 40 -1.30 -20.65 20.32
N GLU A 41 -1.91 -20.69 21.50
CA GLU A 41 -2.72 -19.68 22.20
C GLU A 41 -1.93 -18.48 22.75
N ALA A 42 -0.68 -18.27 22.33
CA ALA A 42 0.05 -17.04 22.65
C ALA A 42 -0.30 -16.00 21.59
N ALA A 43 -1.13 -15.02 21.93
CA ALA A 43 -1.77 -14.07 21.02
C ALA A 43 -0.83 -13.22 20.11
N ALA A 44 0.49 -13.41 20.21
CA ALA A 44 1.50 -12.66 19.48
C ALA A 44 2.54 -13.54 18.76
N THR A 45 2.32 -14.85 18.60
CA THR A 45 3.22 -15.71 17.81
C THR A 45 2.62 -16.01 16.44
N LEU A 46 3.31 -15.57 15.37
CA LEU A 46 2.88 -15.71 13.99
C LEU A 46 3.83 -16.65 13.22
N ARG A 47 3.35 -17.19 12.09
CA ARG A 47 4.09 -18.13 11.25
C ARG A 47 4.13 -17.60 9.82
N ALA A 48 5.35 -17.44 9.29
CA ALA A 48 5.57 -17.07 7.90
C ALA A 48 6.48 -18.08 7.19
N GLU A 49 6.15 -18.39 5.94
CA GLU A 49 6.92 -19.33 5.10
C GLU A 49 7.57 -18.66 3.90
N ASN A 50 7.26 -17.39 3.65
CA ASN A 50 7.78 -16.56 2.57
C ASN A 50 7.64 -15.07 2.91
N ARG A 51 8.16 -14.19 2.06
CA ARG A 51 8.11 -12.73 2.27
C ARG A 51 6.70 -12.17 2.35
N GLN A 52 5.77 -12.66 1.52
CA GLN A 52 4.40 -12.16 1.52
C GLN A 52 3.65 -12.52 2.81
N ASP A 53 3.91 -13.70 3.37
CA ASP A 53 3.40 -14.08 4.69
C ASP A 53 3.91 -13.12 5.77
N MET A 54 5.20 -12.76 5.73
CA MET A 54 5.79 -11.79 6.66
C MET A 54 5.13 -10.41 6.54
N VAL A 55 4.95 -9.90 5.32
CA VAL A 55 4.23 -8.63 5.06
C VAL A 55 2.82 -8.68 5.63
N ASN A 56 2.07 -9.76 5.36
CA ASN A 56 0.71 -9.91 5.83
C ASN A 56 0.62 -10.01 7.36
N ASP A 57 1.50 -10.78 7.98
CA ASP A 57 1.55 -10.95 9.43
C ASP A 57 1.94 -9.64 10.12
N LEU A 58 2.90 -8.88 9.58
CA LEU A 58 3.22 -7.53 10.04
C LEU A 58 2.01 -6.59 9.92
N LEU A 59 1.27 -6.63 8.81
CA LEU A 59 0.06 -5.81 8.63
C LEU A 59 -1.06 -6.17 9.63
N ILE A 60 -1.18 -7.45 10.01
CA ILE A 60 -2.11 -7.87 11.07
C ILE A 60 -1.69 -7.25 12.42
N LEU A 61 -0.40 -7.37 12.78
CA LEU A 61 0.14 -6.78 14.01
C LEU A 61 -0.07 -5.26 14.05
N ILE A 62 0.22 -4.57 12.94
CA ILE A 62 0.01 -3.13 12.80
C ILE A 62 -1.46 -2.77 12.94
N GLY A 63 -2.36 -3.48 12.26
CA GLY A 63 -3.80 -3.24 12.37
C GLY A 63 -4.36 -3.45 13.77
N GLN A 64 -3.70 -4.26 14.60
CA GLN A 64 -4.02 -4.50 16.00
C GLN A 64 -3.28 -3.56 16.97
N HIS A 65 -2.39 -2.70 16.46
CA HIS A 65 -1.49 -1.86 17.26
C HIS A 65 -0.63 -2.68 18.25
N THR A 66 -0.11 -3.82 17.79
CA THR A 66 0.74 -4.70 18.60
C THR A 66 2.20 -4.25 18.60
N GLU A 67 2.71 -3.81 19.74
CA GLU A 67 4.10 -3.33 19.88
C GLU A 67 5.16 -4.44 19.87
N THR A 68 4.82 -5.65 20.36
CA THR A 68 5.77 -6.77 20.45
C THR A 68 5.14 -8.09 20.01
N ALA A 69 5.85 -8.85 19.19
CA ALA A 69 5.38 -10.15 18.68
C ALA A 69 6.56 -11.07 18.34
N SER A 70 6.33 -12.37 18.26
CA SER A 70 7.33 -13.34 17.79
C SER A 70 6.90 -13.90 16.44
N LEU A 71 7.78 -13.86 15.45
CA LEU A 71 7.54 -14.37 14.12
C LEU A 71 8.41 -15.60 13.87
N ARG A 72 7.78 -16.74 13.58
CA ARG A 72 8.47 -17.98 13.25
C ARG A 72 8.58 -18.14 11.75
N LEU A 73 9.82 -18.15 11.27
CA LEU A 73 10.19 -18.23 9.87
C LEU A 73 10.55 -19.67 9.50
N TYR A 74 9.80 -20.21 8.54
CA TYR A 74 9.99 -21.56 8.01
C TYR A 74 10.34 -21.52 6.52
N ASN A 75 10.84 -22.65 5.99
CA ASN A 75 11.15 -22.83 4.57
C ASN A 75 12.23 -21.89 4.00
N PHE A 76 13.09 -21.34 4.86
CA PHE A 76 14.29 -20.61 4.46
C PHE A 76 15.52 -21.53 4.50
N PRO A 77 16.47 -21.39 3.55
CA PRO A 77 17.65 -22.26 3.47
C PRO A 77 18.61 -22.08 4.66
N ASP A 78 18.71 -20.85 5.17
CA ASP A 78 19.56 -20.47 6.29
C ASP A 78 19.01 -19.20 6.98
N GLU A 79 19.56 -18.90 8.15
CA GLU A 79 19.12 -17.76 8.98
C GLU A 79 19.31 -16.44 8.23
N GLN A 80 20.45 -16.27 7.56
CA GLN A 80 20.77 -15.03 6.86
C GLN A 80 19.71 -14.70 5.80
N THR A 81 19.33 -15.68 4.98
CA THR A 81 18.29 -15.53 3.97
C THR A 81 16.93 -15.20 4.59
N ALA A 82 16.58 -15.84 5.71
CA ALA A 82 15.34 -15.55 6.43
C ALA A 82 15.29 -14.10 6.93
N LEU A 83 16.38 -13.61 7.52
CA LEU A 83 16.48 -12.25 8.04
C LEU A 83 16.54 -11.20 6.93
N GLU A 84 17.21 -11.48 5.82
CA GLU A 84 17.20 -10.61 4.64
C GLU A 84 15.78 -10.44 4.05
N GLU A 85 15.00 -11.52 3.98
CA GLU A 85 13.61 -11.45 3.52
C GLU A 85 12.69 -10.78 4.54
N LEU A 86 12.93 -10.95 5.85
CA LEU A 86 12.23 -10.22 6.91
C LEU A 86 12.51 -8.72 6.83
N GLU A 87 13.75 -8.32 6.62
CA GLU A 87 14.15 -6.93 6.45
C GLU A 87 13.44 -6.31 5.24
N LYS A 88 13.41 -7.01 4.09
CA LYS A 88 12.66 -6.56 2.91
C LYS A 88 11.16 -6.44 3.20
N ALA A 89 10.57 -7.40 3.92
CA ALA A 89 9.16 -7.33 4.31
C ALA A 89 8.88 -6.11 5.21
N ALA A 90 9.75 -5.85 6.18
CA ALA A 90 9.64 -4.69 7.07
C ALA A 90 9.76 -3.37 6.29
N GLN A 91 10.66 -3.29 5.30
CA GLN A 91 10.80 -2.11 4.44
C GLN A 91 9.58 -1.92 3.53
N GLU A 92 9.10 -2.98 2.89
CA GLU A 92 7.90 -2.95 2.05
C GLU A 92 6.68 -2.48 2.87
N VAL A 93 6.49 -3.00 4.08
CA VAL A 93 5.44 -2.56 4.99
C VAL A 93 5.57 -1.06 5.30
N GLN A 94 6.76 -0.59 5.66
CA GLN A 94 6.96 0.81 6.07
C GLN A 94 6.88 1.81 4.91
N GLN A 95 7.21 1.41 3.69
CA GLN A 95 7.37 2.34 2.56
C GLN A 95 6.29 2.20 1.50
N GLU A 96 5.79 0.99 1.26
CA GLU A 96 4.91 0.68 0.12
C GLU A 96 3.50 0.34 0.57
N THR A 97 3.31 -0.18 1.79
CA THR A 97 1.96 -0.47 2.28
C THR A 97 1.30 0.78 2.87
N PRO A 98 0.03 1.07 2.55
CA PRO A 98 -0.65 2.25 3.05
C PRO A 98 -0.70 2.32 4.59
N LEU A 99 -0.99 1.19 5.24
CA LEU A 99 -1.16 1.14 6.68
C LEU A 99 0.19 1.26 7.41
N GLY A 100 1.25 0.60 6.92
CA GLY A 100 2.57 0.70 7.53
C GLY A 100 3.19 2.09 7.32
N ALA A 101 3.09 2.64 6.12
CA ALA A 101 3.55 4.01 5.82
C ALA A 101 2.82 5.08 6.65
N TYR A 102 1.54 4.87 6.97
CA TYR A 102 0.78 5.77 7.83
C TYR A 102 1.15 5.63 9.31
N ALA A 103 1.22 4.41 9.84
CA ALA A 103 1.19 4.18 11.29
C ALA A 103 2.55 3.87 11.93
N VAL A 104 3.49 3.28 11.19
CA VAL A 104 4.69 2.66 11.77
C VAL A 104 5.89 3.58 11.67
N GLU A 105 6.56 3.86 12.78
CA GLU A 105 7.82 4.64 12.82
C GLU A 105 9.03 3.75 12.52
N TYR A 106 9.09 2.57 13.13
CA TYR A 106 10.14 1.59 12.90
C TYR A 106 9.67 0.16 13.19
N ILE A 107 10.32 -0.80 12.55
CA ILE A 107 10.22 -2.23 12.88
C ILE A 107 11.64 -2.72 13.14
N THR A 108 11.87 -3.29 14.32
CA THR A 108 13.16 -3.89 14.70
C THR A 108 12.94 -5.31 15.17
N TYR A 109 14.00 -6.13 15.14
CA TYR A 109 13.89 -7.51 15.57
C TYR A 109 15.18 -8.06 16.15
N ILE A 110 15.04 -9.09 16.97
CA ILE A 110 16.15 -9.93 17.46
C ILE A 110 15.88 -11.36 16.99
N SER A 111 16.84 -11.93 16.25
CA SER A 111 16.76 -13.33 15.81
C SER A 111 17.30 -14.27 16.88
N GLN A 112 16.60 -15.39 17.06
CA GLN A 112 17.02 -16.52 17.85
C GLN A 112 16.88 -17.80 17.02
N PRO A 113 17.97 -18.53 16.73
CA PRO A 113 17.88 -19.79 16.01
C PRO A 113 17.17 -20.84 16.87
N GLN A 114 16.14 -21.47 16.30
CA GLN A 114 15.43 -22.61 16.90
C GLN A 114 15.74 -23.89 16.13
N ARG A 115 15.47 -25.07 16.72
CA ARG A 115 15.84 -26.36 16.10
C ARG A 115 15.16 -26.63 14.74
N SER A 116 14.00 -26.03 14.49
CA SER A 116 13.15 -26.32 13.32
C SER A 116 12.75 -25.09 12.51
N CYS A 117 13.16 -23.90 12.93
CA CYS A 117 12.80 -22.60 12.34
C CYS A 117 13.72 -21.50 12.86
N PHE A 118 13.60 -20.30 12.31
CA PHE A 118 14.17 -19.09 12.89
C PHE A 118 13.06 -18.32 13.59
N GLU A 119 13.27 -17.90 14.83
CA GLU A 119 12.31 -17.10 15.59
C GLU A 119 12.83 -15.66 15.67
N ALA A 120 12.04 -14.70 15.22
CA ALA A 120 12.35 -13.29 15.27
C ALA A 120 11.40 -12.60 16.26
N ASP A 121 11.95 -12.07 17.35
CA ASP A 121 11.20 -11.24 18.29
C ASP A 121 11.15 -9.80 17.74
N LEU A 122 9.97 -9.39 17.30
CA LEU A 122 9.66 -8.10 16.71
C LEU A 122 9.36 -7.05 17.78
N GLN A 123 9.83 -5.83 17.54
CA GLN A 123 9.40 -4.61 18.22
C GLN A 123 8.99 -3.58 17.16
N ILE A 124 7.74 -3.13 17.25
CA ILE A 124 7.13 -2.16 16.34
C ILE A 124 6.92 -0.84 17.09
N GLY A 125 7.55 0.22 16.63
CA GLY A 125 7.30 1.58 17.08
C GLY A 125 6.25 2.26 16.19
N TYR A 126 5.32 2.99 16.80
CA TYR A 126 4.23 3.66 16.08
C TYR A 126 4.33 5.19 16.18
N ARG A 127 4.13 5.84 15.03
CA ARG A 127 3.96 7.31 14.90
C ARG A 127 2.51 7.76 15.07
N ARG A 128 1.57 6.82 15.13
CA ARG A 128 0.14 7.05 15.32
C ARG A 128 -0.37 6.22 16.49
N THR A 129 -1.28 6.79 17.27
CA THR A 129 -1.85 6.06 18.42
C THR A 129 -2.87 5.02 17.96
N ALA A 130 -3.18 4.05 18.82
CA ALA A 130 -4.23 3.08 18.56
C ALA A 130 -5.59 3.76 18.31
N GLU A 131 -5.90 4.83 19.05
CA GLU A 131 -7.13 5.60 18.86
C GLU A 131 -7.18 6.24 17.48
N GLN A 132 -6.08 6.87 17.04
CA GLN A 132 -6.02 7.45 15.69
C GLN A 132 -6.25 6.39 14.62
N MET A 133 -5.67 5.20 14.78
CA MET A 133 -5.90 4.08 13.86
C MET A 133 -7.37 3.62 13.79
N GLN A 134 -8.11 3.68 14.90
CA GLN A 134 -9.54 3.34 14.90
C GLN A 134 -10.42 4.43 14.26
N THR A 135 -9.90 5.64 14.07
CA THR A 135 -10.65 6.73 13.41
C THR A 135 -10.55 6.71 11.89
N ILE A 136 -9.73 5.82 11.31
CA ILE A 136 -9.56 5.70 9.86
C ILE A 136 -10.89 5.32 9.22
N VAL A 137 -11.43 6.21 8.39
CA VAL A 137 -12.68 5.99 7.66
C VAL A 137 -12.38 5.38 6.30
N SER A 138 -13.18 4.42 5.85
CA SER A 138 -13.02 3.85 4.51
C SER A 138 -13.86 4.60 3.48
N ALA A 139 -13.29 4.90 2.32
CA ALA A 139 -13.98 5.49 1.17
C ALA A 139 -13.81 4.60 -0.07
N SER A 140 -14.90 4.34 -0.78
CA SER A 140 -14.88 3.53 -2.02
C SER A 140 -14.33 4.28 -3.23
N SER A 141 -14.36 5.62 -3.20
CA SER A 141 -13.91 6.49 -4.30
C SER A 141 -13.54 7.87 -3.78
N VAL A 142 -12.75 8.61 -4.57
CA VAL A 142 -12.35 10.00 -4.25
C VAL A 142 -13.55 10.94 -4.15
N SER A 143 -14.61 10.70 -4.93
CA SER A 143 -15.84 11.50 -4.89
C SER A 143 -16.60 11.43 -3.56
N ALA A 144 -16.29 10.46 -2.68
CA ALA A 144 -16.88 10.38 -1.35
C ALA A 144 -16.13 11.29 -0.35
N LEU A 145 -15.00 11.87 -0.72
CA LEU A 145 -14.18 12.69 0.18
C LEU A 145 -14.86 14.00 0.55
N GLY A 146 -15.62 14.64 -0.35
CA GLY A 146 -16.36 15.86 -0.04
C GLY A 146 -17.28 15.68 1.18
N ASP A 147 -18.17 14.69 1.13
CA ASP A 147 -19.09 14.36 2.24
C ASP A 147 -18.33 14.04 3.54
N LEU A 148 -17.20 13.32 3.46
CA LEU A 148 -16.39 12.96 4.63
C LEU A 148 -15.69 14.18 5.25
N LEU A 149 -15.16 15.08 4.42
CA LEU A 149 -14.55 16.34 4.85
C LEU A 149 -15.57 17.24 5.52
N GLU A 150 -16.75 17.39 4.92
CA GLU A 150 -17.85 18.16 5.51
C GLU A 150 -18.28 17.59 6.86
N ALA A 151 -18.49 16.27 6.95
CA ALA A 151 -18.84 15.61 8.19
C ALA A 151 -17.76 15.79 9.27
N ALA A 152 -16.48 15.74 8.89
CA ALA A 152 -15.37 15.99 9.81
C ALA A 152 -15.37 17.43 10.33
N LEU A 153 -15.61 18.41 9.45
CA LEU A 153 -15.69 19.83 9.80
C LEU A 153 -16.90 20.14 10.70
N ASP A 154 -18.08 19.58 10.40
CA ASP A 154 -19.28 19.72 11.22
C ASP A 154 -19.11 19.08 12.59
N GLY A 155 -18.40 17.96 12.65
CA GLY A 155 -17.98 17.30 13.90
C GLY A 155 -16.88 18.05 14.65
N GLY A 156 -16.35 19.15 14.11
CA GLY A 156 -15.28 19.93 14.72
C GLY A 156 -13.92 19.23 14.78
N ARG A 157 -13.71 18.18 13.98
CA ARG A 157 -12.47 17.41 13.96
C ARG A 157 -11.29 18.27 13.53
N THR A 158 -10.13 18.00 14.10
CA THR A 158 -8.85 18.61 13.72
C THR A 158 -8.15 17.85 12.61
N GLU A 159 -8.45 16.56 12.49
CA GLU A 159 -7.90 15.64 11.50
C GLU A 159 -8.98 14.71 10.93
N LEU A 160 -8.77 14.26 9.69
CA LEU A 160 -9.55 13.21 9.04
C LEU A 160 -8.58 12.28 8.31
N VAL A 161 -8.68 10.98 8.56
CA VAL A 161 -7.87 9.97 7.89
C VAL A 161 -8.78 9.05 7.10
N VAL A 162 -8.51 8.91 5.80
CA VAL A 162 -9.35 8.15 4.88
C VAL A 162 -8.54 7.06 4.21
N ARG A 163 -8.99 5.81 4.38
CA ARG A 163 -8.51 4.66 3.61
C ARG A 163 -9.27 4.56 2.29
N MET A 164 -8.54 4.58 1.20
CA MET A 164 -9.08 4.48 -0.16
C MET A 164 -9.21 3.00 -0.56
N GLY A 165 -10.39 2.63 -1.03
CA GLY A 165 -10.62 1.31 -1.64
C GLY A 165 -10.11 1.21 -3.09
N TYR A 166 -9.95 2.35 -3.76
CA TYR A 166 -9.49 2.41 -5.15
C TYR A 166 -8.73 3.71 -5.44
N TRP A 167 -7.59 3.59 -6.13
CA TRP A 167 -6.72 4.70 -6.53
C TRP A 167 -6.39 4.62 -8.02
N GLN A 168 -6.37 5.77 -8.67
CA GLN A 168 -6.09 5.93 -10.11
C GLN A 168 -5.08 7.07 -10.32
N ALA A 169 -4.48 7.15 -11.51
CA ALA A 169 -3.51 8.19 -11.86
C ALA A 169 -4.04 9.63 -11.70
N ASP A 170 -5.35 9.86 -11.89
CA ASP A 170 -5.98 11.17 -11.73
C ASP A 170 -6.54 11.42 -10.31
N SER A 171 -6.32 10.49 -9.37
CA SER A 171 -6.93 10.58 -8.04
C SER A 171 -6.37 11.73 -7.21
N ARG A 172 -5.08 12.06 -7.33
CA ARG A 172 -4.48 13.23 -6.65
C ARG A 172 -5.13 14.54 -7.07
N GLU A 173 -5.35 14.72 -8.37
CA GLU A 173 -6.00 15.90 -8.90
C GLU A 173 -7.45 16.01 -8.39
N LYS A 174 -8.18 14.90 -8.41
CA LYS A 174 -9.55 14.84 -7.87
C LYS A 174 -9.60 15.15 -6.38
N VAL A 175 -8.67 14.63 -5.58
CA VAL A 175 -8.57 14.96 -4.14
C VAL A 175 -8.38 16.46 -3.94
N ALA A 176 -7.48 17.08 -4.71
CA ALA A 176 -7.27 18.53 -4.64
C ALA A 176 -8.53 19.33 -5.03
N GLN A 177 -9.27 18.89 -6.04
CA GLN A 177 -10.54 19.51 -6.45
C GLN A 177 -11.60 19.42 -5.36
N GLU A 178 -11.80 18.23 -4.75
CA GLU A 178 -12.74 18.02 -3.64
C GLU A 178 -12.40 18.91 -2.43
N VAL A 179 -11.13 18.95 -2.03
CA VAL A 179 -10.67 19.82 -0.93
C VAL A 179 -10.96 21.29 -1.23
N GLN A 180 -10.68 21.73 -2.47
CA GLN A 180 -10.91 23.11 -2.88
C GLN A 180 -12.41 23.46 -2.90
N GLN A 181 -13.26 22.54 -3.35
CA GLN A 181 -14.70 22.73 -3.36
C GLN A 181 -15.26 22.90 -1.95
N VAL A 182 -14.92 21.99 -1.01
CA VAL A 182 -15.38 22.06 0.38
C VAL A 182 -14.94 23.37 1.04
N ARG A 183 -13.71 23.85 0.77
CA ARG A 183 -13.24 25.14 1.28
C ARG A 183 -14.08 26.32 0.79
N GLN A 184 -14.40 26.34 -0.51
CA GLN A 184 -15.22 27.40 -1.11
C GLN A 184 -16.63 27.42 -0.52
N GLU A 185 -17.27 26.26 -0.40
CA GLU A 185 -18.64 26.13 0.10
C GLU A 185 -18.75 26.52 1.57
N ARG A 186 -17.74 26.19 2.39
CA ARG A 186 -17.69 26.56 3.81
C ARG A 186 -17.34 28.03 4.05
N GLY A 187 -17.03 28.79 3.01
CA GLY A 187 -16.57 30.17 3.15
C GLY A 187 -15.29 30.27 3.98
N THR A 188 -14.50 29.19 4.00
CA THR A 188 -13.23 29.17 4.70
C THR A 188 -12.32 30.17 3.99
N ARG A 189 -11.77 31.16 4.71
CA ARG A 189 -10.86 32.14 4.11
C ARG A 189 -9.75 31.39 3.38
N GLU A 190 -9.27 31.90 2.25
CA GLU A 190 -8.13 31.34 1.50
C GLU A 190 -6.89 31.07 2.40
N GLU A 191 -6.83 31.72 3.57
CA GLU A 191 -5.78 31.58 4.58
C GLU A 191 -5.86 30.33 5.46
N ALA A 192 -6.97 29.58 5.50
CA ALA A 192 -7.00 28.35 6.30
C ALA A 192 -6.21 27.26 5.59
N VAL A 193 -4.97 27.07 6.04
CA VAL A 193 -4.09 26.02 5.56
C VAL A 193 -4.63 24.69 6.07
N TRP A 194 -5.08 23.82 5.15
CA TRP A 194 -5.17 22.38 5.43
C TRP A 194 -4.02 21.69 4.73
N ILE A 195 -3.45 20.71 5.43
CA ILE A 195 -2.36 19.88 4.94
C ILE A 195 -2.94 18.54 4.52
N VAL A 196 -2.44 18.00 3.40
CA VAL A 196 -2.85 16.69 2.88
C VAL A 196 -1.61 15.82 2.73
N HIS A 197 -1.55 14.73 3.47
CA HIS A 197 -0.50 13.71 3.35
C HIS A 197 -1.06 12.45 2.69
N TYR A 198 -0.20 11.77 1.93
CA TYR A 198 -0.53 10.56 1.18
C TYR A 198 0.35 9.42 1.64
N TYR A 199 -0.25 8.26 1.88
CA TYR A 199 0.43 7.06 2.36
C TYR A 199 0.08 5.83 1.49
N PRO A 200 1.08 5.18 0.87
CA PRO A 200 2.47 5.64 0.74
C PRO A 200 2.59 6.99 -0.01
N GLU A 201 3.76 7.63 0.07
CA GLU A 201 4.00 8.92 -0.61
C GLU A 201 3.93 8.79 -2.13
N THR A 202 4.36 7.63 -2.66
CA THR A 202 4.31 7.26 -4.06
C THR A 202 2.98 6.62 -4.43
N ASP A 203 2.61 6.67 -5.71
CA ASP A 203 1.42 5.96 -6.18
C ASP A 203 1.68 4.45 -6.27
N PRO A 204 0.67 3.60 -5.95
CA PRO A 204 -0.70 3.96 -5.59
C PRO A 204 -0.89 4.31 -4.10
N VAL A 205 -1.60 5.40 -3.82
CA VAL A 205 -1.95 5.79 -2.45
C VAL A 205 -3.12 4.96 -1.93
N GLY A 206 -3.04 4.51 -0.68
CA GLY A 206 -4.16 3.82 -0.01
C GLY A 206 -4.72 4.53 1.22
N ILE A 207 -4.00 5.48 1.81
CA ILE A 207 -4.48 6.29 2.93
C ILE A 207 -4.16 7.77 2.66
N ILE A 208 -5.12 8.64 2.97
CA ILE A 208 -4.99 10.09 2.90
C ILE A 208 -5.25 10.66 4.29
N GLU A 209 -4.34 11.49 4.78
CA GLU A 209 -4.50 12.23 6.04
C GLU A 209 -4.74 13.71 5.72
N PHE A 210 -5.84 14.25 6.24
CA PHE A 210 -6.21 15.64 6.15
C PHE A 210 -6.05 16.29 7.53
N LEU A 211 -5.10 17.21 7.66
CA LEU A 211 -4.99 18.07 8.84
C LEU A 211 -5.80 19.34 8.58
N LEU A 212 -6.97 19.43 9.21
CA LEU A 212 -7.96 20.49 9.01
C LEU A 212 -7.68 21.73 9.87
N LYS A 213 -6.94 21.55 10.97
CA LYS A 213 -6.48 22.61 11.87
C LYS A 213 -5.01 22.39 12.25
N PRO A 214 -4.08 22.46 11.26
CA PRO A 214 -2.66 22.26 11.55
C PRO A 214 -2.13 23.39 12.43
N THR A 215 -1.16 23.04 13.26
CA THR A 215 -0.36 23.96 14.05
C THR A 215 0.61 24.73 13.15
N GLU A 216 1.11 25.86 13.65
CA GLU A 216 2.10 26.67 12.92
C GLU A 216 3.38 25.87 12.60
N GLU A 217 3.78 24.97 13.49
CA GLU A 217 4.94 24.09 13.29
C GLU A 217 4.69 23.10 12.14
N GLU A 218 3.52 22.45 12.10
CA GLU A 218 3.15 21.53 11.01
C GLU A 218 3.06 22.26 9.67
N ILE A 219 2.56 23.50 9.64
CA ILE A 219 2.53 24.34 8.44
C ILE A 219 3.95 24.63 7.94
N GLN A 220 4.87 24.99 8.84
CA GLN A 220 6.26 25.29 8.49
C GLN A 220 7.00 24.05 7.96
N VAL A 221 6.82 22.90 8.61
CA VAL A 221 7.41 21.62 8.16
C VAL A 221 6.89 21.26 6.77
N TYR A 222 5.57 21.31 6.57
CA TYR A 222 4.97 21.01 5.28
C TYR A 222 5.47 21.94 4.17
N GLN A 223 5.60 23.24 4.45
CA GLN A 223 6.16 24.19 3.48
C GLN A 223 7.63 23.88 3.14
N ALA A 224 8.44 23.49 4.13
CA ALA A 224 9.83 23.10 3.90
C ALA A 224 9.95 21.83 3.05
N GLU A 225 9.10 20.83 3.30
CA GLU A 225 9.02 19.60 2.51
C GLU A 225 8.66 19.88 1.06
N GLN A 226 7.66 20.74 0.81
CA GLN A 226 7.25 21.15 -0.54
C GLN A 226 8.37 21.86 -1.30
N VAL A 227 9.14 22.72 -0.62
CA VAL A 227 10.31 23.40 -1.22
C VAL A 227 11.41 22.40 -1.56
N SER A 228 11.70 21.45 -0.67
CA SER A 228 12.70 20.41 -0.91
C SER A 228 12.29 19.50 -2.09
N ALA A 229 11.03 19.10 -2.16
CA ALA A 229 10.49 18.31 -3.26
C ALA A 229 10.66 19.04 -4.61
N ALA A 230 10.26 20.32 -4.68
CA ALA A 230 10.41 21.13 -5.89
C ALA A 230 11.88 21.29 -6.35
N GLN A 231 12.82 21.39 -5.41
CA GLN A 231 14.26 21.46 -5.72
C GLN A 231 14.80 20.13 -6.26
N SER A 232 14.35 18.99 -5.71
CA SER A 232 14.76 17.66 -6.17
C SER A 232 14.24 17.34 -7.58
N GLU A 233 13.01 17.74 -7.91
CA GLU A 233 12.45 17.62 -9.25
C GLU A 233 13.21 18.50 -10.25
N ALA A 234 13.47 19.77 -9.91
CA ALA A 234 14.22 20.69 -10.75
C ALA A 234 15.64 20.16 -11.07
N SER A 235 16.35 19.62 -10.08
CA SER A 235 17.68 19.03 -10.25
C SER A 235 17.66 17.75 -11.10
N SER A 236 16.56 17.00 -11.09
CA SER A 236 16.41 15.78 -11.90
C SER A 236 16.15 16.09 -13.37
N THR A 237 15.47 17.20 -13.68
CA THR A 237 15.26 17.68 -15.06
C THR A 237 16.50 18.26 -15.73
N GLU A 238 17.45 18.82 -14.96
CA GLU A 238 18.67 19.43 -15.53
C GLU A 238 19.77 18.41 -15.89
N GLN A 239 19.63 17.15 -15.47
CA GLN A 239 20.58 16.05 -15.74
C GLN A 239 20.17 15.11 -16.89
N ALA A 240 19.08 15.39 -17.62
CA ALA A 240 18.71 14.60 -18.80
C ALA A 240 19.43 15.14 -20.07
N PRO A 241 20.29 14.33 -20.74
CA PRO A 241 20.97 14.73 -21.99
C PRO A 241 20.06 14.71 -23.22
#